data_AF-A0A285KRL7-F1
#
_entry.id   AF-A0A285KRL7-F1
#
_cell.length_a   1.000
_cell.length_b   1.000
_cell.length_c   1.000
_cell.angle_alpha   90.00
_cell.angle_beta   90.00
_cell.angle_gamma   90.00
#
_symmetry.space_group_name_H-M   'P 1'
#
loop_
_entity.id
_entity.type
_entity.pdbx_description
1 polymer ?
#
loop_
_entity_poly.entity_id
_entity_poly.type
_entity_poly.pdbx_seq_one_letter_code
_entity_poly.pdbx_strand_id
1 'polypeptide(L)'
;MIQLSVATREGLKTARRAKVGYTRRRHQDPKTLRTRRYSQHPSLVLSGDWLAQAGFATGVAVEVSVQYGQLVLQALTPDVSAPEELSR
;
A
#
# COMPACT_ATOMS: atom_id res chain seq x y z
N MET A 1 -25.37 27.72 3.97
CA MET A 1 -24.57 27.56 2.74
C MET A 1 -23.22 27.00 3.17
N ILE A 2 -23.07 25.67 3.17
CA ILE A 2 -21.89 25.00 3.72
C ILE A 2 -20.82 25.01 2.62
N GLN A 3 -19.69 25.67 2.88
CA GLN A 3 -18.54 25.71 1.98
C GLN A 3 -17.87 24.33 1.99
N LEU A 4 -18.03 23.58 0.90
CA LEU A 4 -17.30 22.34 0.67
C LEU A 4 -15.89 22.73 0.19
N SER A 5 -14.90 22.71 1.09
CA SER A 5 -13.51 22.94 0.73
C SER A 5 -13.00 21.74 -0.08
N VAL A 6 -13.12 21.83 -1.41
CA VAL A 6 -12.38 20.94 -2.31
C VAL A 6 -10.91 21.36 -2.28
N ALA A 7 -10.13 20.71 -1.41
CA ALA A 7 -8.69 20.85 -1.43
C ALA A 7 -8.21 20.40 -2.82
N THR A 8 -7.63 21.34 -3.57
CA THR A 8 -7.03 21.14 -4.87
C THR A 8 -5.98 20.03 -4.75
N ARG A 9 -6.29 18.84 -5.28
CA ARG A 9 -5.30 17.77 -5.50
C ARG A 9 -4.38 18.20 -6.63
N GLU A 10 -3.50 19.16 -6.36
CA GLU A 10 -2.35 19.50 -7.20
C GLU A 10 -1.61 18.20 -7.53
N GLY A 11 -1.63 17.86 -8.82
CA GLY A 11 -1.45 16.50 -9.28
C GLY A 11 0.01 16.06 -9.25
N LEU A 12 0.29 15.02 -8.48
CA LEU A 12 1.52 14.25 -8.63
C LEU A 12 1.38 13.27 -9.81
N LYS A 13 1.45 13.83 -11.02
CA LYS A 13 1.41 13.07 -12.26
C LYS A 13 2.77 12.43 -12.50
N THR A 14 3.00 11.26 -11.93
CA THR A 14 3.98 10.31 -12.48
C THR A 14 3.33 8.95 -12.54
N ALA A 15 2.66 8.67 -13.67
CA ALA A 15 2.25 7.31 -14.00
C ALA A 15 3.53 6.47 -14.18
N ARG A 16 3.86 5.65 -13.19
CA ARG A 16 5.02 4.75 -13.25
C ARG A 16 4.59 3.40 -13.79
N ARG A 17 5.30 2.92 -14.81
CA ARG A 17 5.13 1.55 -15.30
C ARG A 17 5.97 0.63 -14.42
N ALA A 18 5.32 -0.30 -13.73
CA ALA A 18 5.97 -1.39 -13.02
C ALA A 18 5.65 -2.72 -13.71
N LYS A 19 6.54 -3.69 -13.59
CA LYS A 19 6.30 -5.07 -14.03
C LYS A 19 6.08 -5.95 -12.80
N VAL A 20 5.14 -6.88 -12.92
CA VAL A 20 4.95 -7.93 -11.92
C VAL A 20 6.15 -8.88 -12.00
N GLY A 21 6.89 -8.96 -10.90
CA GLY A 21 7.95 -9.94 -10.69
C GLY A 21 7.43 -11.15 -9.93
N TYR A 22 8.34 -11.89 -9.30
CA TYR A 22 7.97 -12.95 -8.38
C TYR A 22 8.86 -12.92 -7.13
N THR A 23 8.33 -13.41 -6.02
CA THR A 23 9.11 -13.80 -4.85
C THR A 23 9.24 -15.32 -4.79
N ARG A 24 10.41 -15.80 -4.33
CA ARG A 24 10.70 -17.23 -4.19
C ARG A 24 10.59 -17.63 -2.72
N ARG A 25 9.77 -18.63 -2.41
CA ARG A 25 9.73 -19.24 -1.08
C ARG A 25 10.41 -20.61 -1.14
N ARG A 26 11.41 -20.81 -0.29
CA ARG A 26 12.07 -22.12 -0.11
C ARG A 26 11.22 -22.97 0.83
N HIS A 27 10.91 -24.19 0.40
CA HIS A 27 10.26 -25.20 1.23
C HIS A 27 11.31 -26.19 1.69
N GLN A 28 11.54 -26.22 3.00
CA GLN A 28 12.55 -27.04 3.63
C GLN A 28 11.87 -28.13 4.46
N ASP A 29 12.45 -29.32 4.45
CA ASP A 29 12.05 -30.36 5.39
C ASP A 29 12.47 -29.95 6.81
N PRO A 30 11.54 -29.88 7.78
CA PRO A 30 11.86 -29.39 9.12
C PRO A 30 12.78 -30.35 9.89
N LYS A 31 12.80 -31.65 9.55
CA LYS A 31 13.61 -32.66 10.23
C LYS A 31 15.00 -32.77 9.63
N THR A 32 15.12 -32.71 8.31
CA THR A 32 16.40 -32.93 7.61
C THR A 32 17.06 -31.64 7.13
N LEU A 33 16.38 -30.51 7.25
CA LEU A 33 16.82 -29.20 6.75
C LEU A 33 17.16 -29.20 5.25
N ARG A 34 16.72 -30.20 4.49
CA ARG A 34 16.96 -30.28 3.05
C ARG A 34 15.91 -29.49 2.28
N THR A 35 16.33 -28.85 1.19
CA THR A 35 15.41 -28.17 0.26
C THR A 35 14.57 -29.21 -0.45
N ARG A 36 13.24 -29.11 -0.33
CA ARG A 36 12.32 -29.98 -1.08
C ARG A 36 11.93 -29.34 -2.40
N ARG A 37 11.57 -28.05 -2.38
CA ARG A 37 11.19 -27.30 -3.57
C ARG A 37 11.25 -25.79 -3.33
N TYR A 38 11.16 -25.03 -4.41
CA TYR A 38 10.89 -23.60 -4.39
C TYR A 38 9.48 -23.34 -4.93
N SER A 39 8.74 -22.43 -4.32
CA SER A 39 7.51 -21.86 -4.91
C SER A 39 7.78 -20.43 -5.37
N GLN A 40 7.07 -20.01 -6.41
CA GLN A 40 7.08 -18.65 -6.91
C GLN A 40 5.69 -18.03 -6.69
N HIS A 41 5.67 -16.79 -6.21
CA HIS A 41 4.43 -16.04 -6.01
C HIS A 41 4.56 -14.68 -6.72
N PRO A 42 3.54 -14.22 -7.44
CA PRO A 42 3.59 -12.93 -8.11
C PRO A 42 3.79 -11.80 -7.10
N SER A 43 4.61 -10.82 -7.45
CA SER A 43 4.93 -9.70 -6.57
C SER A 43 5.02 -8.40 -7.37
N LEU A 44 4.42 -7.34 -6.83
CA LEU A 44 4.56 -5.99 -7.35
C LEU A 44 5.27 -5.13 -6.30
N VAL A 45 6.30 -4.39 -6.71
CA VAL A 45 7.06 -3.50 -5.83
C VAL A 45 6.81 -2.06 -6.25
N LEU A 46 6.28 -1.26 -5.33
CA LEU A 46 6.15 0.18 -5.45
C LEU A 46 7.15 0.80 -4.45
N SER A 47 8.06 1.64 -4.94
CA SER A 47 9.10 2.24 -4.10
C SER A 47 9.47 3.64 -4.57
N GLY A 48 10.01 4.45 -3.64
CA GLY A 48 10.51 5.81 -3.87
C GLY A 48 9.70 6.89 -3.15
N ASP A 49 10.30 8.08 -3.05
CA ASP A 49 9.76 9.22 -2.26
C ASP A 49 8.40 9.72 -2.75
N TRP A 50 8.04 9.43 -3.99
CA TRP A 50 6.74 9.77 -4.57
C TRP A 50 5.56 9.12 -3.83
N LEU A 51 5.77 7.98 -3.15
CA LEU A 51 4.73 7.36 -2.32
C LEU A 51 4.34 8.26 -1.15
N ALA A 52 5.32 8.84 -0.46
CA ALA A 52 5.06 9.77 0.63
C ALA A 52 4.33 11.03 0.13
N GLN A 53 4.74 11.55 -1.02
CA GLN A 53 4.06 12.69 -1.67
C GLN A 53 2.60 12.35 -2.04
N ALA A 54 2.32 11.09 -2.38
CA ALA A 54 0.97 10.58 -2.67
C ALA A 54 0.18 10.18 -1.41
N GLY A 55 0.67 10.46 -0.21
CA GLY A 55 0.00 10.14 1.06
C GLY A 55 0.27 8.74 1.62
N PHE A 56 1.15 7.96 0.98
CA PHE A 56 1.59 6.64 1.43
C PHE A 56 2.92 6.74 2.18
N ALA A 57 2.96 7.57 3.23
CA ALA A 57 4.14 7.69 4.09
C ALA A 57 4.39 6.39 4.90
N THR A 58 5.59 6.24 5.44
CA THR A 58 5.94 5.07 6.26
C THR A 58 5.04 5.00 7.50
N GLY A 59 4.46 3.83 7.77
CA GLY A 59 3.55 3.61 8.90
C GLY A 59 2.09 3.94 8.62
N VAL A 60 1.74 4.49 7.45
CA VAL A 60 0.35 4.70 7.05
C VAL A 60 -0.30 3.35 6.71
N ALA A 61 -1.46 3.08 7.29
CA ALA A 61 -2.25 1.91 6.93
C ALA A 61 -2.82 2.07 5.52
N VAL A 62 -2.85 0.98 4.75
CA VAL A 62 -3.30 1.00 3.35
C VAL A 62 -4.35 -0.07 3.16
N GLU A 63 -5.49 0.33 2.59
CA GLU A 63 -6.51 -0.59 2.11
C GLU A 63 -6.19 -1.00 0.67
N VAL A 64 -6.30 -2.30 0.39
CA VAL A 64 -6.02 -2.89 -0.93
C VAL A 64 -7.29 -3.54 -1.45
N SER A 65 -7.91 -2.91 -2.44
CA SER A 65 -9.06 -3.46 -3.15
C SER A 65 -8.63 -4.16 -4.43
N VAL A 66 -9.14 -5.38 -4.65
CA VAL A 66 -8.76 -6.23 -5.79
C VAL A 66 -9.96 -6.44 -6.71
N GLN A 67 -9.76 -6.12 -7.99
CA GLN A 67 -10.70 -6.41 -9.07
C GLN A 67 -9.95 -7.11 -10.21
N TYR A 68 -10.69 -7.70 -11.15
CA TYR A 68 -10.04 -8.38 -12.27
C TYR A 68 -9.18 -7.40 -13.09
N GLY A 69 -7.86 -7.63 -13.12
CA GLY A 69 -6.90 -6.77 -13.83
C GLY A 69 -6.57 -5.44 -13.13
N GLN A 70 -7.08 -5.18 -11.92
CA GLN A 70 -6.89 -3.90 -11.23
C GLN A 70 -6.63 -4.09 -9.73
N LEU A 71 -5.64 -3.35 -9.22
CA LEU A 71 -5.40 -3.16 -7.79
C LEU A 71 -5.58 -1.69 -7.47
N VAL A 72 -6.45 -1.39 -6.50
CA VAL A 72 -6.67 -0.04 -6.00
C VAL A 72 -6.09 0.04 -4.60
N LEU A 73 -5.18 0.99 -4.39
CA LEU A 73 -4.53 1.26 -3.11
C LEU A 73 -5.07 2.57 -2.54
N GLN A 74 -5.57 2.54 -1.31
CA GLN A 74 -6.09 3.73 -0.63
C GLN A 74 -5.40 3.88 0.73
N ALA A 75 -4.79 5.04 0.96
CA ALA A 75 -4.22 5.37 2.26
C ALA A 75 -5.36 5.60 3.27
N LEU A 76 -5.31 4.90 4.39
CA LEU A 76 -6.17 5.12 5.54
C LEU A 76 -5.50 6.18 6.40
N THR A 77 -5.83 7.45 6.14
CA THR A 77 -5.42 8.55 7.02
C THR A 77 -6.09 8.31 8.37
N PRO A 78 -5.36 8.20 9.49
CA PRO A 78 -5.99 8.24 10.80
C PRO A 78 -6.73 9.57 10.88
N ASP A 79 -8.03 9.50 11.13
CA ASP A 79 -8.87 10.68 11.21
C ASP A 79 -8.40 11.54 12.40
N VAL A 80 -7.54 12.53 12.12
CA VAL A 80 -7.08 13.55 13.08
C VAL A 80 -8.23 14.53 13.42
N SER A 81 -9.46 14.20 13.05
CA SER A 81 -10.67 15.02 13.24
C SER A 81 -11.56 14.54 14.38
N ALA A 82 -11.08 13.70 15.31
CA ALA A 82 -11.75 13.54 16.59
C ALA A 82 -11.22 14.61 17.56
N PRO A 83 -11.88 15.78 17.70
CA PRO A 83 -11.55 16.68 18.79
C PRO A 83 -11.83 15.95 20.10
N GLU A 84 -10.90 16.15 21.00
CA GLU A 84 -10.92 15.86 22.43
C GLU A 84 -12.16 16.51 23.11
N GLU A 85 -13.37 16.05 22.82
CA GLU A 85 -14.59 16.43 23.56
C GLU A 85 -14.82 15.50 24.75
N LEU A 86 -13.85 15.45 25.66
CA LEU A 86 -14.04 14.87 27.00
C LEU A 86 -13.16 15.60 28.02
N SER A 87 -13.28 16.92 28.07
CA SER A 87 -12.97 17.70 29.28
C SER A 87 -13.80 18.97 29.40
N ARG A 88 -15.10 18.84 29.69
CA ARG A 88 -15.80 19.85 30.51
C ARG A 88 -17.03 19.30 31.21
#